data_AF-A0AA39IZC2-F1
#
_entry.id   AF-A0AA39IZC2-F1
#
_cell.length_a   1.000
_cell.length_b   1.000
_cell.length_c   1.000
_cell.angle_alpha   90.00
_cell.angle_beta   90.00
_cell.angle_gamma   90.00
#
_symmetry.space_group_name_H-M   'P 1'
#
loop_
_entity.id
_entity.type
_entity.pdbx_description
1 polymer ?
#
loop_
_entity_poly.entity_id
_entity_poly.type
_entity_poly.pdbx_seq_one_letter_code
_entity_poly.pdbx_strand_id
1 'polypeptide(L)' 'WKHIGVHYKGKFVDATIGDLCPGYGHNGIDLSPSAFEKLAPLDDRRIQITWKYE' A
#
# COMPACT_ATOMS: atom_id res chain seq x y z
N TRP A 1 -3.50 16.60 -1.67
CA TRP A 1 -2.68 15.51 -2.24
C TRP A 1 -3.61 14.38 -2.64
N LYS A 2 -3.21 13.48 -3.55
CA LYS A 2 -4.05 12.31 -3.89
C LYS A 2 -3.79 11.19 -2.89
N HIS A 3 -4.83 10.48 -2.49
CA HIS A 3 -4.78 9.45 -1.47
C HIS A 3 -5.28 8.11 -2.00
N ILE A 4 -4.82 7.03 -1.36
CA ILE A 4 -5.37 5.69 -1.53
C ILE A 4 -5.64 5.07 -0.16
N GLY A 5 -6.79 4.40 -0.06
CA GLY A 5 -7.12 3.54 1.06
C GLY A 5 -6.69 2.11 0.77
N VAL A 6 -5.90 1.50 1.65
CA VAL A 6 -5.37 0.13 1.49
C VAL A 6 -5.86 -0.76 2.62
N HIS A 7 -6.44 -1.92 2.27
CA HIS A 7 -6.95 -2.90 3.21
C HIS A 7 -6.19 -4.23 3.13
N TYR A 8 -5.94 -4.83 4.30
CA TYR A 8 -5.33 -6.15 4.44
C TYR A 8 -5.80 -6.83 5.74
N LYS A 9 -6.44 -8.01 5.64
CA LYS A 9 -6.88 -8.81 6.80
C LYS A 9 -7.59 -8.00 7.91
N GLY A 10 -8.50 -7.11 7.51
CA GLY A 10 -9.24 -6.24 8.44
C GLY A 10 -8.50 -4.98 8.92
N LYS A 11 -7.22 -4.82 8.56
CA LYS A 11 -6.43 -3.61 8.80
C LYS A 11 -6.58 -2.61 7.65
N PHE A 12 -6.32 -1.35 7.94
CA PHE A 12 -6.45 -0.24 7.00
C PHE A 12 -5.32 0.77 7.16
N VAL A 13 -4.89 1.36 6.05
CA VAL A 13 -4.04 2.56 6.02
C VAL A 13 -4.50 3.50 4.91
N ASP A 14 -4.60 4.79 5.23
CA ASP A 14 -4.69 5.89 4.27
C ASP A 14 -3.26 6.37 3.96
N ALA A 15 -2.88 6.32 2.69
CA ALA A 15 -1.56 6.70 2.21
C ALA A 15 -1.65 7.79 1.13
N THR A 16 -0.78 8.79 1.25
CA THR A 16 -0.57 9.80 0.22
C THR A 16 0.21 9.22 -0.95
N ILE A 17 -0.24 9.44 -2.19
CA ILE A 17 0.51 9.09 -3.39
C ILE A 17 1.70 10.05 -3.52
N GLY A 18 2.90 9.53 -3.27
CA GLY A 18 4.13 10.32 -3.24
C GLY A 18 4.97 10.25 -4.51
N ASP A 19 4.93 9.14 -5.26
CA ASP A 19 5.78 8.92 -6.43
C ASP A 19 5.18 7.90 -7.42
N LEU A 20 5.73 7.86 -8.64
CA LEU A 20 5.45 6.85 -9.66
C LEU A 20 6.46 5.71 -9.55
N CYS A 21 5.99 4.47 -9.43
CA CYS A 21 6.86 3.29 -9.53
C CYS A 21 6.57 2.51 -10.83
N PRO A 22 7.36 2.69 -11.91
CA PRO A 22 7.06 2.12 -13.22
C PRO A 22 7.25 0.59 -13.32
N GLY A 23 7.85 -0.04 -12.29
CA GLY A 23 8.23 -1.45 -12.30
C GLY A 23 7.23 -2.41 -11.64
N TYR A 24 6.15 -1.92 -11.02
CA TYR A 24 5.11 -2.76 -10.44
C TYR A 24 3.97 -2.93 -11.44
N GLY A 25 3.47 -4.16 -11.61
CA GLY A 25 2.40 -4.46 -12.57
C GLY A 25 1.16 -3.58 -12.35
N HIS A 26 0.19 -3.60 -13.29
CA HIS A 26 -0.89 -2.60 -13.37
C HIS A 26 -1.60 -2.18 -12.06
N ASN A 27 -1.68 -3.05 -11.04
CA ASN A 27 -2.32 -2.75 -9.75
C ASN A 27 -1.37 -2.87 -8.53
N GLY A 28 -0.07 -3.04 -8.75
CA GLY A 28 0.93 -3.12 -7.70
C GLY A 28 1.29 -1.71 -7.20
N ILE A 29 1.34 -1.55 -5.89
CA ILE A 29 1.75 -0.31 -5.22
C ILE A 29 2.94 -0.59 -4.31
N ASP A 30 3.86 0.36 -4.21
CA ASP A 30 5.02 0.28 -3.33
C ASP A 30 4.79 1.19 -2.11
N LEU A 31 4.56 0.57 -0.95
CA LEU A 31 4.26 1.29 0.28
C LEU A 31 5.57 1.65 0.97
N SER A 32 5.63 2.84 1.57
CA SER A 32 6.70 3.16 2.51
C SER A 32 6.68 2.15 3.67
N PRO A 33 7.84 1.87 4.31
CA PRO A 33 7.90 0.93 5.43
C PRO A 33 6.86 1.23 6.52
N SER A 34 6.68 2.50 6.88
CA SER A 34 5.72 2.92 7.91
C SER A 34 4.25 2.72 7.52
N ALA A 35 3.91 2.74 6.24
CA ALA A 35 2.57 2.40 5.77
C ALA A 35 2.37 0.87 5.72
N PHE A 36 3.40 0.13 5.31
CA PHE A 36 3.36 -1.34 5.24
C PHE A 36 3.24 -1.97 6.65
N GLU A 37 3.98 -1.48 7.63
CA GLU A 37 3.99 -1.97 9.02
C GLU A 37 2.61 -1.89 9.70
N LYS A 38 1.76 -0.95 9.26
CA LYS A 38 0.37 -0.88 9.72
C LYS A 38 -0.48 -2.05 9.24
N LEU A 39 -0.09 -2.71 8.15
CA LEU A 39 -0.78 -3.84 7.55
C LEU A 39 -0.12 -5.18 7.96
N ALA A 40 1.19 -5.30 7.83
CA ALA A 40 1.94 -6.54 8.06
C ALA A 40 3.39 -6.26 8.54
N PRO A 41 4.05 -7.22 9.22
CA PRO A 41 5.48 -7.12 9.53
C PRO A 41 6.30 -6.98 8.24
N LEU A 42 7.39 -6.20 8.25
CA LEU A 42 8.24 -6.00 7.06
C LEU A 42 8.82 -7.31 6.50
N ASP A 43 8.98 -8.34 7.34
CA ASP A 43 9.46 -9.67 6.94
C ASP A 43 8.52 -10.40 5.96
N ASP A 44 7.23 -10.03 5.92
CA ASP A 44 6.29 -10.57 4.93
C ASP A 44 6.64 -10.12 3.51
N ARG A 45 7.36 -8.98 3.36
CA ARG A 45 7.89 -8.36 2.12
C ARG A 45 6.87 -7.98 1.05
N ARG A 46 5.90 -8.84 0.74
CA ARG A 46 4.84 -8.65 -0.25
C ARG A 46 3.57 -9.31 0.26
N ILE A 47 2.49 -8.54 0.23
CA ILE A 47 1.16 -8.99 0.65
C ILE A 47 0.14 -8.68 -0.44
N GLN A 48 -0.84 -9.56 -0.61
CA GLN A 48 -1.98 -9.29 -1.48
C GLN A 48 -2.97 -8.40 -0.74
N ILE A 49 -3.29 -7.24 -1.32
CA ILE A 49 -4.14 -6.21 -0.73
C ILE A 49 -5.31 -5.88 -1.65
N THR A 50 -6.27 -5.11 -1.13
CA THR A 50 -7.23 -4.35 -1.92
C THR A 50 -7.05 -2.88 -1.64
N TRP A 51 -7.07 -2.05 -2.67
CA TRP A 51 -6.95 -0.60 -2.52
C TRP A 51 -7.85 0.14 -3.50
N LYS A 52 -8.15 1.40 -3.17
CA LYS A 52 -8.95 2.32 -3.97
C LYS A 52 -8.43 3.75 -3.81
N TYR A 53 -8.69 4.59 -4.80
CA TYR A 53 -8.56 6.03 -4.61
C TYR A 53 -9.59 6.52 -3.59
N GLU A 54 -9.20 7.50 -2.77
CA GLU A 54 -10.09 8.28 -1.92
C GLU A 54 -10.47 9.61 -2.58
#